data_AF-A0A1C6AMP6-F1
#
_entry.id   AF-A0A1C6AMP6-F1
#
_cell.length_a   1.000
_cell.length_b   1.000
_cell.length_c   1.000
_cell.angle_alpha   90.00
_cell.angle_beta   90.00
_cell.angle_gamma   90.00
#
_symmetry.space_group_name_H-M   'P 1'
#
loop_
_entity.id
_entity.type
_entity.pdbx_description
1 polymer ?
#
loop_
_entity_poly.entity_id
_entity_poly.type
_entity_poly.pdbx_seq_one_letter_code
_entity_poly.pdbx_strand_id
1 'polypeptide(L)'
;MLKGLLSKSVCGECRICCGFDSTDVWEMPVMNEETKNKLEALRPGTEFVRTKNSYITKCGELSDDEIFYCPALDKNTGCILGDEKPFDCKIWPYRVMNFKGSKVITVCPVCGEIFSRPLRELVDFLECGLAVKIDEYSNEHPDIVKDYDFSYPILKVLGEIKQK
;
A
#
# COMPACT_ATOMS: atom_id res chain seq x y z
N MET A 1 -0.24 -11.20 -2.08
CA MET A 1 1.20 -10.90 -1.89
C MET A 1 1.87 -11.14 -3.22
N LEU A 2 2.91 -10.39 -3.54
CA LEU A 2 3.64 -10.45 -4.80
C LEU A 2 4.46 -11.74 -4.92
N LYS A 3 3.77 -12.87 -5.16
CA LYS A 3 4.41 -14.18 -5.36
C LYS A 3 5.46 -14.04 -6.47
N GLY A 4 6.70 -14.45 -6.17
CA GLY A 4 7.85 -14.31 -7.07
C GLY A 4 8.82 -13.20 -6.66
N LEU A 5 8.34 -12.15 -6.01
CA LEU A 5 9.17 -11.03 -5.54
C LEU A 5 9.32 -11.01 -4.01
N LEU A 6 8.27 -11.39 -3.29
CA LEU A 6 8.25 -11.46 -1.83
C LEU A 6 7.67 -12.77 -1.33
N SER A 7 8.33 -13.38 -0.34
CA SER A 7 7.85 -14.58 0.32
C SER A 7 6.90 -14.24 1.47
N LYS A 8 5.93 -15.13 1.73
CA LYS A 8 4.97 -14.95 2.82
C LYS A 8 5.64 -14.90 4.20
N SER A 9 6.69 -15.69 4.40
CA SER A 9 7.46 -15.72 5.65
C SER A 9 8.19 -14.41 5.88
N VAL A 10 8.96 -13.91 4.90
CA VAL A 10 9.74 -12.67 5.04
C VAL A 10 8.83 -11.48 5.35
N CYS A 11 7.72 -11.32 4.63
CA CYS A 11 6.78 -10.24 4.94
C CYS A 11 6.09 -10.40 6.31
N GLY A 12 5.74 -11.63 6.68
CA GLY A 12 5.09 -11.93 7.96
C GLY A 12 6.00 -11.68 9.18
N GLU A 13 7.31 -11.85 9.02
CA GLU A 13 8.33 -11.54 10.03
C GLU A 13 8.66 -10.04 10.07
N CYS A 14 8.84 -9.41 8.89
CA CYS A 14 9.27 -8.02 8.78
C CYS A 14 8.26 -7.01 9.33
N ARG A 15 6.97 -7.14 8.94
CA ARG A 15 5.83 -6.33 9.44
C ARG A 15 5.95 -4.81 9.31
N ILE A 16 6.99 -4.29 8.67
CA ILE A 16 7.27 -2.86 8.54
C ILE A 16 6.08 -2.11 7.92
N CYS A 17 5.42 -2.71 6.92
CA CYS A 17 4.27 -2.10 6.23
C CYS A 17 3.00 -1.99 7.08
N CYS A 18 3.03 -2.45 8.34
CA CYS A 18 1.89 -2.42 9.25
C CYS A 18 2.11 -1.46 10.43
N GLY A 19 3.29 -0.86 10.59
CA GLY A 19 3.55 0.21 11.55
C GLY A 19 3.60 1.54 10.81
N PHE A 20 3.05 2.58 11.44
CA PHE A 20 3.03 3.92 10.89
C PHE A 20 3.41 4.92 11.99
N ASP A 21 4.34 5.81 11.72
CA ASP A 21 4.63 6.99 12.52
C ASP A 21 3.93 8.23 11.95
N SER A 22 4.14 9.40 12.57
CA SER A 22 3.53 10.65 12.14
C SER A 22 3.90 11.08 10.71
N THR A 23 4.99 10.57 10.15
CA THR A 23 5.51 10.91 8.82
C THR A 23 4.97 10.02 7.71
N ASP A 24 4.49 8.82 8.03
CA ASP A 24 3.98 7.84 7.05
C ASP A 24 2.51 7.43 7.27
N VAL A 25 1.76 8.05 8.21
CA VAL A 25 0.30 7.82 8.35
C VAL A 25 -0.47 8.02 7.03
N TRP A 26 0.02 8.88 6.14
CA TRP A 26 -0.56 9.07 4.81
C TRP A 26 -0.48 7.80 3.95
N GLU A 27 0.43 6.86 4.27
CA GLU A 27 0.60 5.57 3.59
C GLU A 27 -0.42 4.51 3.96
N MET A 28 -1.21 4.74 5.01
CA MET A 28 -2.18 3.77 5.51
C MET A 28 -3.09 3.25 4.39
N PRO A 29 -3.35 1.93 4.34
CA PRO A 29 -4.02 1.32 3.21
C PRO A 29 -5.48 1.75 3.10
N VAL A 30 -5.92 1.99 1.88
CA VAL A 30 -7.30 2.35 1.57
C VAL A 30 -8.18 1.10 1.47
N MET A 31 -9.28 1.07 2.21
CA MET A 31 -10.21 -0.04 2.31
C MET A 31 -11.52 0.25 1.58
N ASN A 32 -12.01 -0.73 0.83
CA ASN A 32 -13.41 -0.76 0.41
C ASN A 32 -14.31 -1.15 1.60
N GLU A 33 -15.62 -1.04 1.41
CA GLU A 33 -16.61 -1.33 2.45
C GLU A 33 -16.55 -2.78 2.95
N GLU A 34 -16.34 -3.74 2.06
CA GLU A 34 -16.19 -5.16 2.41
C GLU A 34 -15.00 -5.40 3.35
N THR A 35 -13.82 -4.89 3.01
CA THR A 35 -12.60 -5.04 3.81
C THR A 35 -12.76 -4.33 5.17
N LYS A 36 -13.36 -3.14 5.18
CA LYS A 36 -13.67 -2.38 6.41
C LYS A 36 -14.58 -3.19 7.32
N ASN A 37 -15.71 -3.69 6.80
CA ASN A 37 -16.71 -4.41 7.60
C ASN A 37 -16.13 -5.73 8.15
N LYS A 38 -15.30 -6.42 7.35
CA LYS A 38 -14.59 -7.61 7.82
C LYS A 38 -13.61 -7.28 8.96
N LEU A 39 -12.83 -6.22 8.82
CA LEU A 39 -11.90 -5.80 9.88
C LEU A 39 -12.64 -5.43 11.15
N GLU A 40 -13.74 -4.68 11.05
CA GLU A 40 -14.59 -4.31 12.18
C GLU A 40 -15.18 -5.55 12.90
N ALA A 41 -15.59 -6.57 12.16
CA ALA A 41 -16.09 -7.83 12.73
C ALA A 41 -14.99 -8.63 13.45
N LEU A 42 -13.77 -8.66 12.91
CA LEU A 42 -12.63 -9.36 13.50
C LEU A 42 -11.96 -8.60 14.67
N ARG A 43 -12.11 -7.27 14.67
CA ARG A 43 -11.57 -6.33 15.67
C ARG A 43 -12.62 -5.27 16.04
N PRO A 44 -13.63 -5.65 16.84
CA PRO A 44 -14.65 -4.71 17.30
C PRO A 44 -14.03 -3.49 17.99
N GLY A 45 -14.56 -2.30 17.69
CA GLY A 45 -14.03 -1.03 18.20
C GLY A 45 -12.96 -0.38 17.31
N THR A 46 -12.57 -1.01 16.20
CA THR A 46 -11.74 -0.35 15.18
C THR A 46 -12.50 0.85 14.61
N GLU A 47 -11.95 2.05 14.76
CA GLU A 47 -12.50 3.26 14.18
C GLU A 47 -11.97 3.50 12.76
N PHE A 48 -12.81 4.10 11.92
CA PHE A 48 -12.47 4.40 10.52
C PHE A 48 -12.80 5.85 10.18
N VAL A 49 -11.97 6.44 9.34
CA VAL A 49 -12.26 7.70 8.66
C VAL A 49 -12.72 7.39 7.24
N ARG A 50 -13.87 7.93 6.86
CA ARG A 50 -14.38 7.82 5.49
C ARG A 50 -13.64 8.83 4.60
N THR A 51 -13.04 8.35 3.52
CA THR A 51 -12.59 9.18 2.38
C THR A 51 -13.75 9.30 1.38
N LYS A 52 -13.52 9.72 0.14
CA LYS A 52 -14.61 9.92 -0.84
C LYS A 52 -15.47 8.65 -0.98
N ASN A 53 -14.85 7.56 -1.41
CA ASN A 53 -15.51 6.29 -1.69
C ASN A 53 -14.88 5.11 -0.92
N SER A 54 -14.05 5.39 0.08
CA SER A 54 -13.27 4.36 0.78
C SER A 54 -13.08 4.72 2.26
N TYR A 55 -12.33 3.87 2.98
CA TYR A 55 -12.12 3.98 4.42
C TYR A 55 -10.64 3.79 4.75
N ILE A 56 -10.16 4.50 5.76
CA ILE A 56 -8.83 4.31 6.35
C ILE A 56 -9.04 4.14 7.86
N THR A 57 -8.26 3.30 8.53
CA THR A 57 -8.33 3.20 9.99
C THR A 57 -7.93 4.51 10.64
N LYS A 58 -8.65 4.92 11.67
CA LYS A 58 -8.34 6.14 12.42
C LYS A 58 -7.16 5.87 13.35
N CYS A 59 -6.04 6.56 13.15
CA CYS A 59 -4.83 6.44 13.97
C CYS A 59 -4.73 7.49 15.10
N GLY A 60 -5.46 8.61 15.00
CA GLY A 60 -5.34 9.72 15.95
C GLY A 60 -4.14 10.62 15.65
N GLU A 61 -3.82 11.52 16.57
CA GLU A 61 -2.57 12.29 16.54
C GLU A 61 -1.47 11.47 17.19
N LEU A 62 -0.40 11.20 16.45
CA LEU A 62 0.77 10.45 16.94
C LEU A 62 1.85 11.42 17.40
N SER A 63 2.49 11.12 18.53
CA SER A 63 3.73 11.79 18.95
C SER A 63 4.94 11.28 18.13
N ASP A 64 6.06 12.02 18.15
CA ASP A 64 7.22 11.76 17.28
C ASP A 64 7.79 10.32 17.39
N ASP A 65 7.72 9.71 18.58
CA ASP A 65 8.25 8.36 18.83
C ASP A 65 7.15 7.27 18.81
N GLU A 66 5.89 7.65 18.55
CA GLU A 66 4.76 6.73 18.60
C GLU A 66 4.52 6.04 17.26
N ILE A 67 4.38 4.71 17.32
CA ILE A 67 4.04 3.89 16.16
C ILE A 67 2.60 3.40 16.30
N PHE A 68 1.75 3.83 15.38
CA PHE A 68 0.43 3.25 15.16
C PHE A 68 0.56 1.95 14.37
N TYR A 69 0.11 0.84 14.96
CA TYR A 69 0.04 -0.42 14.25
C TYR A 69 -1.34 -0.66 13.63
N CYS A 70 -1.35 -1.09 12.38
CA CYS A 70 -2.57 -1.50 11.67
C CYS A 70 -3.39 -2.47 12.53
N PRO A 71 -4.69 -2.22 12.75
CA PRO A 71 -5.55 -3.11 13.55
C PRO A 71 -5.66 -4.54 12.98
N ALA A 72 -5.40 -4.71 11.68
CA ALA A 72 -5.38 -6.02 11.04
C ALA A 72 -4.09 -6.82 11.34
N LEU A 73 -3.07 -6.22 11.95
CA LEU A 73 -1.84 -6.90 12.33
C LEU A 73 -2.04 -7.67 13.65
N ASP A 74 -1.98 -8.99 13.56
CA ASP A 74 -1.80 -9.86 14.71
C ASP A 74 -0.31 -10.14 14.95
N LYS A 75 0.14 -9.97 16.20
CA LYS A 75 1.56 -10.08 16.58
C LYS A 75 2.13 -11.49 16.44
N ASN A 76 1.29 -12.52 16.32
CA ASN A 76 1.76 -13.90 16.20
C ASN A 76 1.57 -14.44 14.78
N THR A 77 0.48 -14.05 14.13
CA THR A 77 0.02 -14.66 12.86
C THR A 77 0.10 -13.72 11.66
N GLY A 78 0.41 -12.44 11.86
CA GLY A 78 0.46 -11.45 10.79
C GLY A 78 -0.92 -10.89 10.45
N CYS A 79 -1.18 -10.58 9.18
CA CYS A 79 -2.42 -9.92 8.80
C CYS A 79 -3.63 -10.86 8.88
N ILE A 80 -4.60 -10.56 9.77
CA ILE A 80 -5.80 -11.36 10.00
C ILE A 80 -6.81 -11.31 8.84
N LEU A 81 -6.66 -10.37 7.91
CA LEU A 81 -7.50 -10.28 6.71
C LEU A 81 -7.11 -11.29 5.63
N GLY A 82 -5.92 -11.90 5.73
CA GLY A 82 -5.45 -12.89 4.77
C GLY A 82 -5.42 -12.36 3.33
N ASP A 83 -6.08 -13.06 2.42
CA ASP A 83 -6.16 -12.67 1.00
C ASP A 83 -7.19 -11.55 0.71
N GLU A 84 -8.03 -11.21 1.69
CA GLU A 84 -9.00 -10.10 1.63
C GLU A 84 -8.42 -8.77 2.15
N LYS A 85 -7.09 -8.71 2.31
CA LYS A 85 -6.41 -7.46 2.63
C LYS A 85 -6.65 -6.36 1.57
N PRO A 86 -6.47 -5.07 1.92
CA PRO A 86 -6.56 -3.97 0.96
C PRO A 86 -5.65 -4.16 -0.26
N PHE A 87 -6.03 -3.59 -1.40
CA PHE A 87 -5.22 -3.68 -2.62
C PHE A 87 -3.81 -3.12 -2.42
N ASP A 88 -3.68 -1.99 -1.71
CA ASP A 88 -2.41 -1.43 -1.23
C ASP A 88 -1.51 -2.51 -0.59
N CYS A 89 -2.06 -3.30 0.33
CA CYS A 89 -1.34 -4.37 1.02
C CYS A 89 -1.04 -5.58 0.12
N LYS A 90 -1.77 -5.75 -0.99
CA LYS A 90 -1.50 -6.81 -1.98
C LYS A 90 -0.33 -6.46 -2.89
N ILE A 91 -0.18 -5.18 -3.21
CA ILE A 91 0.84 -4.66 -4.14
C ILE A 91 2.09 -4.10 -3.45
N TRP A 92 2.09 -3.95 -2.12
CA TRP A 92 3.27 -3.52 -1.36
C TRP A 92 4.54 -4.29 -1.78
N PRO A 93 5.69 -3.61 -1.99
CA PRO A 93 5.95 -2.18 -1.73
C PRO A 93 5.68 -1.22 -2.90
N TYR A 94 4.97 -1.66 -3.93
CA TYR A 94 4.54 -0.73 -4.97
C TYR A 94 3.41 0.17 -4.47
N ARG A 95 3.42 1.42 -4.94
CA ARG A 95 2.35 2.40 -4.72
C ARG A 95 1.97 3.04 -6.05
N VAL A 96 0.73 3.50 -6.15
CA VAL A 96 0.29 4.38 -7.23
C VAL A 96 0.14 5.79 -6.69
N MET A 97 0.76 6.75 -7.36
CA MET A 97 0.79 8.14 -6.92
C MET A 97 0.47 9.09 -8.07
N ASN A 98 0.00 10.28 -7.74
CA ASN A 98 -0.22 11.39 -8.66
C ASN A 98 1.02 12.29 -8.68
N PHE A 99 1.78 12.23 -9.77
CA PHE A 99 2.88 13.15 -10.03
C PHE A 99 2.48 14.17 -11.11
N LYS A 100 2.19 15.39 -10.69
CA LYS A 100 1.83 16.52 -11.59
C LYS A 100 0.69 16.18 -12.57
N GLY A 101 -0.33 15.46 -12.10
CA GLY A 101 -1.48 15.05 -12.91
C GLY A 101 -1.28 13.74 -13.68
N SER A 102 -0.11 13.10 -13.57
CA SER A 102 0.16 11.79 -14.16
C SER A 102 0.16 10.72 -13.07
N LYS A 103 -0.48 9.58 -13.33
CA LYS A 103 -0.36 8.41 -12.44
C LYS A 103 0.99 7.76 -12.65
N VAL A 104 1.70 7.48 -11.55
CA VAL A 104 2.99 6.81 -11.56
C VAL A 104 2.97 5.64 -10.60
N ILE A 105 3.66 4.56 -10.95
CA ILE A 105 3.97 3.47 -10.03
C ILE A 105 5.33 3.76 -9.41
N THR A 106 5.36 3.80 -8.09
CA THR A 106 6.57 4.00 -7.28
C THR A 106 6.84 2.78 -6.42
N VAL A 107 8.01 2.74 -5.78
CA VAL A 107 8.40 1.68 -4.84
C VAL A 107 8.85 2.28 -3.52
N CYS A 108 8.43 1.68 -2.41
CA CYS A 108 8.89 2.09 -1.09
C CYS A 108 10.38 1.79 -0.89
N PRO A 109 11.20 2.79 -0.47
CA PRO A 109 12.64 2.59 -0.29
C PRO A 109 13.00 1.83 0.99
N VAL A 110 12.08 1.71 1.98
CA VAL A 110 12.40 1.08 3.28
C VAL A 110 12.22 -0.44 3.31
N CYS A 111 11.69 -1.05 2.25
CA CYS A 111 11.60 -2.49 2.15
C CYS A 111 12.96 -3.10 1.77
N GLY A 112 13.78 -3.48 2.76
CA GLY A 112 15.14 -3.97 2.54
C GLY A 112 15.25 -5.14 1.55
N GLU A 113 14.28 -6.05 1.55
CA GLU A 113 14.23 -7.17 0.59
C GLU A 113 14.09 -6.68 -0.86
N ILE A 114 13.22 -5.70 -1.11
CA ILE A 114 13.02 -5.16 -2.46
C ILE A 114 14.14 -4.19 -2.85
N PHE A 115 14.60 -3.37 -1.92
CA PHE A 115 15.67 -2.41 -2.17
C PHE A 115 17.01 -3.10 -2.51
N SER A 116 17.20 -4.34 -2.07
CA SER A 116 18.38 -5.15 -2.42
C SER A 116 18.34 -5.76 -3.83
N ARG A 117 17.19 -5.73 -4.51
CA ARG A 117 17.01 -6.35 -5.83
C ARG A 117 17.40 -5.40 -6.98
N PRO A 118 17.84 -5.94 -8.12
CA PRO A 118 18.08 -5.12 -9.31
C PRO A 118 16.82 -4.38 -9.74
N LEU A 119 16.95 -3.09 -10.06
CA LEU A 119 15.84 -2.24 -10.53
C LEU A 119 15.08 -2.88 -11.71
N ARG A 120 15.82 -3.53 -12.64
CA ARG A 120 15.25 -4.22 -13.79
C ARG A 120 14.26 -5.31 -13.37
N GLU A 121 14.53 -6.05 -12.31
CA GLU A 121 13.63 -7.11 -11.82
C GLU A 121 12.30 -6.51 -11.34
N LEU A 122 12.36 -5.35 -10.68
CA LEU A 122 11.16 -4.65 -10.20
C LEU A 122 10.31 -4.15 -11.38
N VAL A 123 10.96 -3.57 -12.38
CA VAL A 123 10.29 -3.11 -13.60
C VAL A 123 9.72 -4.27 -14.40
N ASP A 124 10.49 -5.34 -14.62
CA ASP A 124 10.03 -6.53 -15.35
C ASP A 124 8.81 -7.16 -14.64
N PHE A 125 8.80 -7.19 -13.30
CA PHE A 125 7.65 -7.68 -12.53
C PHE A 125 6.39 -6.82 -12.74
N LEU A 126 6.53 -5.49 -12.83
CA LEU A 126 5.45 -4.59 -13.19
C LEU A 126 4.93 -4.88 -14.60
N GLU A 127 5.83 -5.09 -15.56
CA GLU A 127 5.50 -5.34 -16.96
C GLU A 127 4.89 -6.73 -17.21
N CYS A 128 5.13 -7.70 -16.33
CA CYS A 128 4.45 -9.00 -16.30
C CYS A 128 2.99 -8.94 -15.80
N GLY A 129 2.31 -7.81 -16.01
CA GLY A 129 0.88 -7.65 -15.78
C GLY A 129 0.48 -7.01 -14.45
N LEU A 130 1.40 -6.74 -13.52
CA LEU A 130 1.05 -6.01 -12.30
C LEU A 130 0.72 -4.54 -12.59
N ALA A 131 1.44 -3.89 -13.51
CA ALA A 131 1.17 -2.50 -13.87
C ALA A 131 -0.25 -2.30 -14.42
N VAL A 132 -0.72 -3.23 -15.27
CA VAL A 132 -2.08 -3.22 -15.82
C VAL A 132 -3.11 -3.32 -14.69
N LYS A 133 -2.91 -4.27 -13.76
CA LYS A 133 -3.80 -4.45 -12.60
C LYS A 133 -3.84 -3.21 -11.70
N ILE A 134 -2.70 -2.56 -11.48
CA ILE A 134 -2.62 -1.31 -10.70
C ILE A 134 -3.37 -0.20 -11.43
N ASP A 135 -3.19 -0.06 -12.74
CA ASP A 135 -3.84 0.98 -13.53
C ASP A 135 -5.36 0.81 -13.53
N GLU A 136 -5.87 -0.38 -13.85
CA GLU A 136 -7.29 -0.75 -13.80
C GLU A 136 -7.90 -0.46 -12.42
N TYR A 137 -7.28 -1.01 -11.36
CA TYR A 137 -7.78 -0.82 -10.00
C TYR A 137 -7.79 0.66 -9.59
N SER A 138 -6.74 1.42 -9.92
CA SER A 138 -6.66 2.85 -9.57
C SER A 138 -7.65 3.72 -10.36
N ASN A 139 -8.10 3.29 -11.54
CA ASN A 139 -9.15 3.97 -12.29
C ASN A 139 -10.53 3.76 -11.64
N GLU A 140 -10.80 2.55 -11.16
CA GLU A 140 -12.05 2.21 -10.46
C GLU A 140 -12.08 2.77 -9.02
N HIS A 141 -10.91 2.87 -8.39
CA HIS A 141 -10.74 3.27 -6.99
C HIS A 141 -9.75 4.44 -6.86
N PRO A 142 -10.12 5.67 -7.27
CA PRO A 142 -9.20 6.81 -7.30
C PRO A 142 -8.64 7.21 -5.94
N ASP A 143 -9.29 6.82 -4.83
CA ASP A 143 -8.83 7.10 -3.46
C ASP A 143 -7.49 6.41 -3.13
N ILE A 144 -7.10 5.37 -3.87
CA ILE A 144 -5.79 4.72 -3.71
C ILE A 144 -4.63 5.55 -4.31
N VAL A 145 -4.95 6.51 -5.19
CA VAL A 145 -3.94 7.38 -5.82
C VAL A 145 -3.64 8.53 -4.89
N LYS A 146 -2.50 8.45 -4.20
CA LYS A 146 -2.04 9.47 -3.25
C LYS A 146 -1.16 10.50 -3.96
N ASP A 147 -0.96 11.67 -3.36
CA ASP A 147 0.00 12.63 -3.90
C ASP A 147 1.41 12.05 -3.89
N TYR A 148 2.22 12.42 -4.89
CA TYR A 148 3.58 11.91 -5.01
C TYR A 148 4.48 12.40 -3.89
N ASP A 149 5.08 11.45 -3.17
CA ASP A 149 6.15 11.69 -2.22
C ASP A 149 7.51 11.56 -2.92
N PHE A 150 8.39 12.55 -2.73
CA PHE A 150 9.67 12.61 -3.44
C PHE A 150 10.69 11.57 -2.95
N SER A 151 10.48 10.96 -1.78
CA SER A 151 11.32 9.88 -1.27
C SER A 151 11.09 8.55 -2.00
N TYR A 152 10.01 8.43 -2.77
CA TYR A 152 9.62 7.23 -3.50
C TYR A 152 10.13 7.24 -4.96
N PRO A 153 11.06 6.36 -5.35
CA PRO A 153 11.51 6.27 -6.73
C PRO A 153 10.36 5.90 -7.68
N ILE A 154 10.25 6.63 -8.80
CA ILE A 154 9.30 6.33 -9.87
C ILE A 154 9.87 5.19 -10.72
N LEU A 155 9.09 4.12 -10.87
CA LEU A 155 9.44 2.97 -11.71
C LEU A 155 8.72 2.97 -13.04
N LYS A 156 7.50 3.49 -13.09
CA LYS A 156 6.68 3.50 -14.32
C LYS A 156 5.70 4.67 -14.31
N VAL A 157 5.46 5.27 -15.48
CA VAL A 157 4.34 6.20 -15.71
C VAL A 157 3.18 5.41 -16.30
N LEU A 158 1.97 5.62 -15.78
CA LEU A 158 0.73 5.00 -16.25
C LEU A 158 -0.02 5.96 -17.19
N GLY A 159 -0.60 5.39 -18.25
CA GLY A 159 -1.25 6.15 -19.32
C GLY A 159 -0.28 6.63 -20.42
N GLU A 160 -0.83 7.28 -21.44
CA GLU A 160 -0.03 7.88 -22.52
C GLU A 160 0.68 9.15 -22.02
N ILE A 161 2.00 9.22 -22.20
CA ILE A 161 2.72 10.48 -22.07
C ILE A 161 2.23 11.37 -23.20
N LYS A 162 1.29 12.27 -22.91
CA LYS A 162 0.99 13.38 -23.82
C LYS A 162 2.23 14.26 -23.88
N GLN A 163 3.09 14.00 -24.86
CA GLN A 163 4.15 14.93 -25.24
C GLN A 163 3.47 16.25 -25.57
N LYS A 164 3.73 17.28 -24.76
CA LYS A 164 3.42 18.66 -25.11
C LYS A 164 4.53 19.21 -25.99
#